data_AF-A0A1Q2CNC9-F1
#
_entry.id   AF-A0A1Q2CNC9-F1
#
_cell.length_a   1.000
_cell.length_b   1.000
_cell.length_c   1.000
_cell.angle_alpha   90.00
_cell.angle_beta   90.00
_cell.angle_gamma   90.00
#
_symmetry.space_group_name_H-M   'P 1'
#
loop_
_entity.id
_entity.type
_entity.pdbx_description
1 polymer ?
#
loop_
_entity_poly.entity_id
_entity_poly.type
_entity_poly.pdbx_seq_one_letter_code
_entity_poly.pdbx_strand_id
1 'polypeptide(L)'
;MPTPAPPPLSLAPVRFQTPLSGLDSPVVLESEDGSVTVLELLARDEATTKVRLSRGDRVDPTYVQAAPLDLELGDFALTHLKSRPVRAYALPRGSTQTRHLLRVMALTALVGLVALGLVTLVLVSGLPDTAKALLVVALVTAAVAGPIVRARLRPSVRLSYRTAQGVYPLDALLSARPAAVAAAASVDAVKEEYGALLSDICYRIEHPALFDPADAAAKRLTLALIRWDGRGEDLDASEIGALAGEVRVAFDTARANAETIGMRHLPEAAVPDAQRALKAARLATSTRSPAERSTALRQVAAILSDLALYYLPSPKEAAQMVEGRRILALPGRLSQEERR
;
A
#
# COMPACT_ATOMS: atom_id res chain seq x y z
N MET A 1 4.26 20.33 -19.86
CA MET A 1 4.95 21.31 -18.99
C MET A 1 5.85 20.55 -18.06
N PRO A 2 7.13 20.94 -17.91
CA PRO A 2 8.05 20.27 -16.99
C PRO A 2 7.48 20.34 -15.58
N THR A 3 7.44 19.19 -14.90
CA THR A 3 7.12 19.09 -13.48
C THR A 3 8.08 20.03 -12.74
N PRO A 4 7.61 21.05 -12.01
CA PRO A 4 8.52 21.89 -11.25
C PRO A 4 9.26 20.97 -10.28
N ALA A 5 10.59 20.96 -10.36
CA ALA A 5 11.42 20.24 -9.41
C ALA A 5 10.98 20.60 -8.00
N PRO A 6 10.87 19.63 -7.07
CA PRO A 6 10.63 19.97 -5.67
C PRO A 6 11.73 20.96 -5.27
N PRO A 7 11.39 22.05 -4.55
CA PRO A 7 12.42 22.96 -4.07
C PRO A 7 13.51 22.20 -3.34
N PRO A 8 14.72 22.75 -3.24
CA PRO A 8 15.68 22.31 -2.25
C PRO A 8 15.07 22.61 -0.86
N LEU A 9 14.18 21.74 -0.38
CA LEU A 9 13.78 21.71 1.01
C LEU A 9 15.03 21.28 1.75
N SER A 10 15.79 22.25 2.26
CA SER A 10 16.78 22.00 3.29
C SER A 10 16.00 21.56 4.52
N LEU A 11 15.76 20.25 4.61
CA LEU A 11 15.02 19.62 5.70
C LEU A 11 15.97 19.48 6.88
N ALA A 12 15.84 20.35 7.87
CA ALA A 12 16.60 20.23 9.10
C ALA A 12 15.94 19.19 10.01
N PRO A 13 16.65 18.16 10.51
CA PRO A 13 16.05 17.16 11.38
C PRO A 13 15.59 17.81 12.69
N VAL A 14 14.39 17.43 13.15
CA VAL A 14 13.79 17.88 14.41
C VAL A 14 13.69 16.70 15.35
N ARG A 15 14.01 16.91 16.63
CA ARG A 15 13.88 15.86 17.66
C ARG A 15 12.43 15.76 18.12
N PHE A 16 11.95 14.55 18.38
CA PHE A 16 10.58 14.35 18.88
C PHE A 16 10.35 14.92 20.28
N GLN A 17 11.42 15.08 21.07
CA GLN A 17 11.37 15.74 22.39
C GLN A 17 11.28 17.26 22.31
N THR A 18 11.24 17.83 21.09
CA THR A 18 11.09 19.28 20.93
C THR A 18 9.65 19.64 21.32
N PRO A 19 9.45 20.55 22.29
CA PRO A 19 8.12 21.01 22.65
C PRO A 19 7.51 21.82 21.50
N LEU A 20 6.18 21.82 21.37
CA LEU A 20 5.49 22.55 20.30
C LEU A 20 5.85 24.05 20.29
N SER A 21 6.08 24.65 21.46
CA SER A 21 6.56 26.03 21.60
C SER A 21 7.89 26.32 20.86
N GLY A 22 8.77 25.32 20.77
CA GLY A 22 10.08 25.42 20.12
C GLY A 22 10.03 25.27 18.59
N LEU A 23 8.86 25.04 18.00
CA LEU A 23 8.71 24.85 16.55
C LEU A 23 8.45 26.19 15.83
N ASP A 24 9.52 26.80 15.33
CA ASP A 24 9.46 28.09 14.61
C ASP A 24 9.02 27.99 13.14
N SER A 25 8.91 26.76 12.63
CA SER A 25 8.47 26.50 11.27
C SER A 25 7.63 25.22 11.19
N PRO A 26 6.85 25.05 10.11
CA PRO A 26 6.10 23.83 9.86
C PRO A 26 7.02 22.60 9.84
N VAL A 27 6.54 21.48 10.38
CA VAL A 27 7.29 20.24 10.50
C VAL A 27 6.65 19.16 9.63
N VAL A 28 7.47 18.45 8.86
CA VAL A 28 7.09 17.23 8.15
C VAL A 28 7.35 16.05 9.05
N LEU A 29 6.33 15.24 9.28
CA LEU A 29 6.38 14.00 10.02
C LEU A 29 6.25 12.84 9.03
N GLU A 30 7.22 11.94 9.04
CA GLU A 30 7.20 10.68 8.31
C GLU A 30 6.87 9.56 9.29
N SER A 31 5.84 8.77 8.97
CA SER A 31 5.36 7.67 9.80
C SER A 31 5.86 6.31 9.31
N GLU A 32 5.74 5.29 10.15
CA GLU A 32 6.19 3.92 9.85
C GLU A 32 5.49 3.30 8.63
N ASP A 33 4.24 3.68 8.38
CA ASP A 33 3.48 3.28 7.18
C ASP A 33 3.90 4.05 5.92
N GLY A 34 4.93 4.89 5.98
CA GLY A 34 5.40 5.74 4.89
C GLY A 34 4.51 6.96 4.61
N SER A 35 3.47 7.19 5.43
CA SER A 35 2.64 8.38 5.29
C SER A 35 3.39 9.63 5.75
N VAL A 36 3.18 10.72 5.01
CA VAL A 36 3.78 12.02 5.29
C VAL A 36 2.70 13.00 5.74
N THR A 37 2.89 13.59 6.91
CA THR A 37 2.01 14.61 7.48
C THR A 37 2.77 15.92 7.66
N VAL A 38 2.19 17.04 7.23
CA VAL A 38 2.72 18.39 7.52
C VAL A 38 1.96 18.97 8.70
N LEU A 39 2.70 19.35 9.74
CA LEU A 39 2.24 20.00 10.94
C LEU A 39 2.61 21.48 10.90
N GLU A 40 1.64 22.35 11.16
CA GLU A 40 1.85 23.79 11.24
C GLU A 40 1.10 24.40 12.42
N LEU A 41 1.76 25.31 13.12
CA LEU A 41 1.18 26.07 14.22
C LEU A 41 0.58 27.37 13.67
N LEU A 42 -0.73 27.57 13.88
CA LEU A 42 -1.47 28.69 13.27
C LEU A 42 -1.65 29.89 14.20
N ALA A 43 -1.90 29.63 15.49
CA ALA A 43 -2.15 30.66 16.49
C ALA A 43 -1.70 30.13 17.85
N ARG A 44 -0.84 30.90 18.53
CA ARG A 44 -0.34 30.60 19.87
C ARG A 44 -1.03 31.54 20.86
N ASP A 45 -1.63 30.95 21.88
CA ASP A 45 -2.08 31.60 23.11
C ASP A 45 -1.02 31.38 24.21
N GLU A 46 -1.19 31.94 25.42
CA GLU A 46 -0.18 31.84 26.49
C GLU A 46 0.20 30.39 26.86
N ALA A 47 -0.74 29.45 26.74
CA ALA A 47 -0.52 28.03 27.09
C ALA A 47 -0.83 27.03 25.96
N THR A 48 -1.55 27.43 24.91
CA THR A 48 -2.03 26.48 23.89
C THR A 48 -1.83 27.01 22.47
N THR A 49 -1.86 26.10 21.49
CA THR A 49 -1.76 26.45 20.07
C THR A 49 -2.77 25.70 19.23
N LYS A 50 -3.25 26.35 18.17
CA LYS A 50 -4.02 25.67 17.12
C LYS A 50 -3.05 25.00 16.15
N VAL A 51 -3.19 23.69 15.98
CA VAL A 51 -2.34 22.90 15.09
C VAL A 51 -3.13 22.50 13.86
N ARG A 52 -2.56 22.76 12.68
CA ARG A 52 -3.05 22.25 11.40
C ARG A 52 -2.24 21.02 10.99
N LEU A 53 -2.95 19.95 10.67
CA LEU A 53 -2.40 18.71 10.13
C LEU A 53 -2.88 18.54 8.70
N SER A 54 -1.94 18.55 7.76
CA SER A 54 -2.19 18.31 6.35
C SER A 54 -1.60 16.97 5.95
N ARG A 55 -2.42 16.12 5.33
CA ARG A 55 -2.05 14.75 4.94
C ARG A 55 -2.38 14.52 3.47
N GLY A 56 -1.74 13.51 2.88
CA GLY A 56 -1.97 13.09 1.50
C GLY A 56 -3.30 12.40 1.22
N ASP A 57 -3.81 11.71 2.23
CA ASP A 57 -5.01 10.87 2.19
C ASP A 57 -6.30 11.70 2.32
N ARG A 58 -6.20 12.95 2.80
CA ARG A 58 -7.36 13.83 3.04
C ARG A 58 -7.27 15.14 2.28
N VAL A 59 -8.39 15.49 1.67
CA VAL A 59 -8.58 16.75 0.93
C VAL A 59 -8.57 17.95 1.89
N ASP A 60 -9.16 17.78 3.08
CA ASP A 60 -9.23 18.83 4.08
C ASP A 60 -8.23 18.60 5.23
N PRO A 61 -7.50 19.65 5.64
CA PRO A 61 -6.62 19.57 6.78
C PRO A 61 -7.42 19.31 8.07
N THR A 62 -6.87 18.49 8.95
CA THR A 62 -7.41 18.29 10.30
C THR A 62 -6.88 19.39 11.21
N TYR A 63 -7.76 19.95 12.04
CA TYR A 63 -7.38 20.98 13.00
C TYR A 63 -7.49 20.42 14.41
N VAL A 64 -6.40 20.50 15.16
CA VAL A 64 -6.41 20.26 16.60
C VAL A 64 -6.49 21.62 17.29
N GLN A 65 -7.54 21.79 18.08
CA GLN A 65 -7.77 23.00 18.86
C GLN A 65 -7.05 22.86 20.21
N ALA A 66 -6.46 23.95 20.70
CA ALA A 66 -5.90 24.06 22.04
C ALA A 66 -4.88 22.95 22.41
N ALA A 67 -3.91 22.65 21.54
CA ALA A 67 -2.80 21.76 21.88
C ALA A 67 -1.86 22.46 22.88
N PRO A 68 -1.47 21.82 24.01
CA PRO A 68 -0.55 22.44 24.97
C PRO A 68 0.81 22.75 24.33
N LEU A 69 1.37 23.92 24.61
CA LEU A 69 2.62 24.39 24.01
C LEU A 69 3.89 23.70 24.56
N ASP A 70 3.79 23.13 25.76
CA ASP A 70 4.80 22.32 26.44
C ASP A 70 4.80 20.86 25.98
N LEU A 71 3.74 20.40 25.32
CA LEU A 71 3.63 19.04 24.80
C LEU A 71 4.75 18.75 23.81
N GLU A 72 5.41 17.61 23.97
CA GLU A 72 6.44 17.15 23.04
C GLU A 72 5.83 16.78 21.69
N LEU A 73 6.57 17.07 20.61
CA LEU A 73 6.16 16.73 19.25
C LEU A 73 5.84 15.24 19.09
N GLY A 74 6.61 14.37 19.75
CA GLY A 74 6.41 12.92 19.77
C GLY A 74 5.06 12.53 20.37
N ASP A 75 4.74 13.04 21.55
CA ASP A 75 3.49 12.74 22.26
C ASP A 75 2.27 13.29 21.52
N PHE A 76 2.39 14.50 20.98
CA PHE A 76 1.36 15.06 20.10
C PHE A 76 1.12 14.18 18.87
N ALA A 77 2.18 13.73 18.21
CA ALA A 77 2.09 12.89 17.04
C ALA A 77 1.47 11.52 17.36
N LEU A 78 1.86 10.87 18.46
CA LEU A 78 1.27 9.59 18.89
C LEU A 78 -0.23 9.71 19.22
N THR A 79 -0.66 10.87 19.73
CA THR A 79 -2.06 11.10 20.09
C THR A 79 -2.96 11.32 18.87
N HIS A 80 -2.44 11.95 17.81
CA HIS A 80 -3.26 12.44 16.69
C HIS A 80 -2.98 11.75 15.34
N LEU A 81 -1.90 11.00 15.21
CA LEU A 81 -1.58 10.20 14.02
C LEU A 81 -2.06 8.76 14.19
N LYS A 82 -2.45 8.11 13.08
CA LYS A 82 -2.83 6.69 13.08
C LYS A 82 -1.62 5.76 13.22
N SER A 83 -0.45 6.23 12.79
CA SER A 83 0.78 5.45 12.64
C SER A 83 1.91 6.12 13.42
N ARG A 84 2.86 5.30 13.91
CA ARG A 84 3.98 5.78 14.71
C ARG A 84 4.89 6.70 13.88
N PRO A 85 5.23 7.91 14.37
CA PRO A 85 6.18 8.78 13.69
C PRO A 85 7.61 8.23 13.82
N VAL A 86 8.36 8.22 12.71
CA VAL A 86 9.74 7.72 12.64
C VAL A 86 10.73 8.85 12.44
N ARG A 87 10.39 9.85 11.63
CA ARG A 87 11.26 11.01 11.36
C ARG A 87 10.48 12.31 11.36
N ALA A 88 11.16 13.38 11.79
CA ALA A 88 10.62 14.73 11.79
C ALA A 88 11.62 15.70 11.17
N TYR A 89 11.12 16.58 10.30
CA TYR A 89 11.94 17.54 9.57
C TYR A 89 11.29 18.92 9.57
N ALA A 90 12.04 19.96 9.95
CA ALA A 90 11.59 21.34 9.84
C ALA A 90 11.63 21.78 8.37
N LEU A 91 10.52 22.37 7.91
CA LEU A 91 10.47 23.08 6.63
C LEU A 91 11.08 24.48 6.78
N PRO A 92 11.58 25.08 5.68
CA PRO A 92 11.97 26.49 5.66
C PRO A 92 10.81 27.38 6.13
N ARG A 93 11.09 28.53 6.77
CA ARG A 93 10.04 29.46 7.22
C ARG A 93 9.08 29.82 6.08
N GLY A 94 7.81 29.60 6.32
CA GLY A 94 6.76 29.71 5.32
C GLY A 94 5.40 29.36 5.90
N SER A 95 4.39 29.44 5.07
CA SER A 95 3.01 29.12 5.44
C SER A 95 2.38 28.20 4.42
N THR A 96 1.60 27.25 4.89
CA THR A 96 0.79 26.38 4.04
C THR A 96 -0.42 27.17 3.51
N GLN A 97 -0.63 27.15 2.19
CA GLN A 97 -1.78 27.77 1.53
C GLN A 97 -2.64 26.71 0.87
N THR A 98 -3.90 26.67 1.30
CA THR A 98 -4.96 25.93 0.64
C THR A 98 -5.48 26.78 -0.51
N ARG A 99 -5.16 26.43 -1.76
CA ARG A 99 -5.83 27.05 -2.90
C ARG A 99 -7.19 26.40 -3.08
N HIS A 100 -8.23 27.03 -2.53
CA HIS A 100 -9.60 26.63 -2.85
C HIS A 100 -9.88 26.91 -4.33
N LEU A 101 -10.02 25.85 -5.11
CA LEU A 101 -10.31 25.91 -6.54
C LEU A 101 -11.70 26.49 -6.84
N LEU A 102 -12.49 26.88 -5.83
CA LEU A 102 -13.83 27.47 -5.96
C LEU A 102 -13.84 28.67 -6.94
N ARG A 103 -12.81 29.53 -6.91
CA ARG A 103 -12.69 30.65 -7.87
C ARG A 103 -12.45 30.18 -9.30
N VAL A 104 -11.68 29.11 -9.49
CA VAL A 104 -11.44 28.52 -10.81
C VAL A 104 -12.68 27.76 -11.29
N MET A 105 -13.38 27.05 -10.40
CA MET A 105 -14.64 26.37 -10.69
C MET A 105 -15.73 27.35 -11.10
N ALA A 106 -15.88 28.46 -10.38
CA ALA A 106 -16.80 29.55 -10.71
C ALA A 106 -16.45 30.18 -12.08
N LEU A 107 -15.16 30.41 -12.35
CA LEU A 107 -14.71 30.93 -13.64
C LEU A 107 -14.98 29.93 -14.78
N THR A 108 -14.72 28.62 -14.57
CA THR A 108 -15.00 27.59 -15.58
C THR A 108 -16.49 27.38 -15.82
N ALA A 109 -17.33 27.51 -14.78
CA ALA A 109 -18.78 27.45 -14.93
C ALA A 109 -19.31 28.68 -15.70
N LEU A 110 -18.76 29.87 -15.42
CA LEU A 110 -19.09 31.10 -16.15
C LEU A 110 -18.68 31.01 -17.62
N VAL A 111 -17.46 30.55 -17.91
CA VAL A 111 -16.99 30.33 -19.29
C VAL A 111 -17.81 29.26 -19.99
N GLY A 112 -18.19 28.19 -19.28
CA GLY A 112 -19.10 27.15 -19.77
C GLY A 112 -20.46 27.72 -20.16
N LEU A 113 -21.06 28.57 -19.31
CA LEU A 113 -22.33 29.26 -19.57
C LEU A 113 -22.25 30.22 -20.75
N VAL A 114 -21.16 30.99 -20.89
CA VAL A 114 -20.95 31.92 -22.00
C VAL A 114 -20.79 31.16 -23.33
N ALA A 115 -19.97 30.10 -23.35
CA ALA A 115 -19.82 29.23 -24.52
C ALA A 115 -21.15 28.55 -24.89
N LEU A 116 -21.95 28.18 -23.89
CA LEU A 116 -23.28 27.61 -24.07
C LEU A 116 -24.24 28.59 -24.74
N GLY A 117 -24.27 29.82 -24.25
CA GLY A 117 -25.06 30.92 -24.82
C GLY A 117 -24.69 31.16 -26.28
N LEU A 118 -23.40 31.10 -26.61
CA LEU A 118 -22.90 31.25 -27.98
C LEU A 118 -23.33 30.09 -28.89
N VAL A 119 -23.24 28.85 -28.42
CA VAL A 119 -23.66 27.65 -29.18
C VAL A 119 -25.17 27.66 -29.41
N THR A 120 -25.96 28.03 -28.41
CA THR A 120 -27.42 28.18 -28.58
C THR A 120 -27.76 29.30 -29.55
N LEU A 121 -27.00 30.41 -29.59
CA LEU A 121 -27.21 31.50 -30.54
C LEU A 121 -26.96 31.05 -31.99
N VAL A 122 -25.97 30.18 -32.22
CA VAL A 122 -25.57 29.71 -33.55
C VAL A 122 -26.44 28.55 -34.07
N LEU A 123 -26.98 27.69 -33.19
CA LEU A 123 -27.75 26.49 -33.58
C LEU A 123 -29.26 26.72 -33.82
N VAL A 124 -29.77 27.94 -33.63
CA VAL A 124 -31.22 28.23 -33.60
C VAL A 124 -31.91 28.19 -34.98
N SER A 125 -31.20 28.03 -36.08
CA SER A 125 -31.76 28.13 -37.43
C SER A 125 -32.42 26.86 -38.03
N GLY A 126 -32.43 25.71 -37.35
CA GLY A 126 -32.88 24.45 -38.00
C GLY A 126 -33.64 23.41 -37.17
N LEU A 127 -33.91 23.64 -35.89
CA LEU A 127 -34.55 22.63 -35.00
C LEU A 127 -36.01 22.99 -34.64
N PRO A 128 -36.90 22.01 -34.42
CA PRO A 128 -38.21 22.25 -33.84
C PRO A 128 -38.10 22.69 -32.38
N ASP A 129 -39.04 23.51 -31.90
CA ASP A 129 -38.90 24.26 -30.64
C ASP A 129 -38.80 23.38 -29.39
N THR A 130 -39.43 22.21 -29.40
CA THR A 130 -39.31 21.21 -28.32
C THR A 130 -37.91 20.60 -28.23
N ALA A 131 -37.25 20.35 -29.36
CA ALA A 131 -35.88 19.84 -29.40
C ALA A 131 -34.87 20.90 -28.94
N LYS A 132 -35.11 22.18 -29.25
CA LYS A 132 -34.30 23.31 -28.75
C LYS A 132 -34.37 23.38 -27.22
N ALA A 133 -35.57 23.31 -26.64
CA ALA A 133 -35.76 23.39 -25.20
C ALA A 133 -35.03 22.25 -24.45
N LEU A 134 -35.14 21.01 -24.94
CA LEU A 134 -34.46 19.86 -24.36
C LEU A 134 -32.93 19.97 -24.46
N LEU A 135 -32.42 20.46 -25.59
CA LEU A 135 -30.99 20.65 -25.82
C LEU A 135 -30.40 21.72 -24.90
N VAL A 136 -31.12 22.83 -24.68
CA VAL A 136 -30.74 23.87 -23.71
C VAL A 136 -30.66 23.30 -22.29
N VAL A 137 -31.68 22.55 -21.86
CA VAL A 137 -31.70 21.94 -20.51
C VAL A 137 -30.56 20.94 -20.33
N ALA A 138 -30.30 20.07 -21.32
CA ALA A 138 -29.20 19.11 -21.27
C ALA A 138 -27.83 19.79 -21.18
N LEU A 139 -27.66 20.88 -21.93
CA LEU A 139 -26.42 21.66 -21.96
C LEU A 139 -26.19 22.46 -20.66
N VAL A 140 -27.24 23.06 -20.08
CA VAL A 140 -27.16 23.72 -18.77
C VAL A 140 -26.83 22.69 -17.69
N THR A 141 -27.47 21.52 -17.74
CA THR A 141 -27.20 20.42 -16.82
C THR A 141 -25.76 19.95 -16.93
N ALA A 142 -25.21 19.79 -18.14
CA ALA A 142 -23.81 19.43 -18.36
C ALA A 142 -22.83 20.51 -17.88
N ALA A 143 -23.16 21.79 -18.07
CA ALA A 143 -22.35 22.92 -17.62
C ALA A 143 -22.29 23.05 -16.09
N VAL A 144 -23.35 22.67 -15.38
CA VAL A 144 -23.41 22.66 -13.91
C VAL A 144 -22.85 21.36 -13.32
N ALA A 145 -23.24 20.21 -13.85
CA ALA A 145 -22.84 18.90 -13.34
C ALA A 145 -21.39 18.54 -13.68
N GLY A 146 -20.90 18.93 -14.86
CA GLY A 146 -19.54 18.63 -15.33
C GLY A 146 -18.44 19.10 -14.37
N PRO A 147 -18.44 20.35 -13.91
CA PRO A 147 -17.50 20.84 -12.89
C PRO A 147 -17.59 20.07 -11.56
N ILE A 148 -18.80 19.73 -11.12
CA ILE A 148 -19.05 19.01 -9.85
C ILE A 148 -18.49 17.58 -9.93
N VAL A 149 -18.80 16.86 -11.00
CA VAL A 149 -18.29 15.50 -11.25
C VAL A 149 -16.77 15.51 -11.40
N ARG A 150 -16.22 16.48 -12.13
CA ARG A 150 -14.76 16.62 -12.30
C ARG A 150 -14.05 16.97 -10.99
N ALA A 151 -14.66 17.78 -10.13
CA ALA A 151 -14.11 18.10 -8.81
C ALA A 151 -14.13 16.90 -7.85
N ARG A 152 -15.14 16.03 -7.95
CA ARG A 152 -15.17 14.74 -7.24
C ARG A 152 -14.12 13.75 -7.76
N LEU A 153 -13.95 13.65 -9.07
CA LEU A 153 -12.99 12.72 -9.69
C LEU A 153 -11.53 13.19 -9.59
N ARG A 154 -11.29 14.49 -9.38
CA ARG A 154 -9.95 15.05 -9.18
C ARG A 154 -9.99 15.98 -7.95
N PRO A 155 -9.75 15.46 -6.74
CA PRO A 155 -9.76 16.29 -5.53
C PRO A 155 -8.84 17.48 -5.74
N SER A 156 -9.44 18.67 -5.66
CA SER A 156 -8.90 19.90 -6.24
C SER A 156 -8.18 20.79 -5.23
N VAL A 157 -7.98 20.31 -4.01
CA VAL A 157 -7.20 21.02 -2.99
C VAL A 157 -5.73 20.71 -3.23
N ARG A 158 -5.06 21.60 -3.95
CA ARG A 158 -3.60 21.59 -4.02
C ARG A 158 -3.07 22.33 -2.80
N LEU A 159 -2.43 21.59 -1.92
CA LEU A 159 -1.72 22.20 -0.81
C LEU A 159 -0.42 22.77 -1.37
N SER A 160 -0.18 24.06 -1.13
CA SER A 160 1.03 24.71 -1.60
C SER A 160 1.77 25.33 -0.42
N TYR A 161 3.07 25.15 -0.38
CA TYR A 161 3.94 25.77 0.60
C TYR A 161 4.49 27.08 0.05
N ARG A 162 4.16 28.20 0.70
CA ARG A 162 4.70 29.51 0.32
C ARG A 162 5.85 29.86 1.26
N THR A 163 7.02 30.09 0.67
CA THR A 163 8.21 30.62 1.35
C THR A 163 8.59 31.98 0.74
N ALA A 164 9.61 32.64 1.30
CA ALA A 164 10.19 33.83 0.69
C ALA A 164 10.78 33.59 -0.71
N GLN A 165 11.16 32.35 -1.02
CA GLN A 165 11.83 31.95 -2.27
C GLN A 165 10.85 31.53 -3.37
N GLY A 166 9.58 31.25 -3.03
CA GLY A 166 8.58 30.83 -4.00
C GLY A 166 7.43 30.03 -3.40
N VAL A 167 6.53 29.59 -4.29
CA VAL A 167 5.38 28.73 -3.97
C VAL A 167 5.64 27.34 -4.52
N TYR A 168 5.56 26.33 -3.64
CA TYR A 168 5.92 24.96 -3.96
C TYR A 168 4.74 24.02 -3.74
N PRO A 169 4.42 23.13 -4.70
CA PRO A 169 3.35 22.16 -4.52
C PRO A 169 3.75 21.11 -3.47
N LEU A 170 2.95 20.94 -2.43
CA LEU A 170 3.15 19.88 -1.42
C LEU A 170 2.53 18.55 -1.88
N ASP A 171 1.77 18.53 -2.97
CA ASP A 171 1.10 17.33 -3.50
C ASP A 171 2.05 16.14 -3.73
N ALA A 172 3.30 16.41 -4.13
CA ALA A 172 4.30 15.35 -4.32
C ALA A 172 4.86 14.84 -2.99
N LEU A 173 5.13 15.74 -2.04
CA LEU A 173 5.63 15.41 -0.70
C LEU A 173 4.57 14.66 0.13
N LEU A 174 3.32 15.11 0.03
CA LEU A 174 2.17 14.52 0.70
C LEU A 174 1.61 13.33 -0.07
N SER A 175 2.13 12.95 -1.24
CA SER A 175 1.51 11.86 -2.00
C SER A 175 1.53 10.58 -1.16
N ALA A 176 0.37 9.94 -0.97
CA ALA A 176 0.26 8.66 -0.28
C ALA A 176 0.61 7.45 -1.17
N ARG A 177 0.88 7.71 -2.46
CA ARG A 177 1.27 6.71 -3.45
C ARG A 177 2.57 5.97 -3.11
N PRO A 178 3.65 6.62 -2.63
CA PRO A 178 4.87 5.92 -2.24
C PRO A 178 4.61 4.92 -1.10
N ALA A 179 3.77 5.26 -0.12
CA ALA A 179 3.37 4.37 0.97
C ALA A 179 2.58 3.15 0.46
N ALA A 180 1.55 3.37 -0.37
CA ALA A 180 0.79 2.27 -0.96
C ALA A 180 1.64 1.36 -1.85
N VAL A 181 2.59 1.93 -2.60
CA VAL A 181 3.56 1.18 -3.42
C VAL A 181 4.52 0.38 -2.52
N ALA A 182 5.01 0.96 -1.42
CA ALA A 182 5.87 0.26 -0.47
C ALA A 182 5.13 -0.89 0.24
N ALA A 183 3.88 -0.67 0.65
CA ALA A 183 3.03 -1.70 1.22
C ALA A 183 2.80 -2.86 0.24
N ALA A 184 2.51 -2.56 -1.03
CA ALA A 184 2.38 -3.56 -2.07
C ALA A 184 3.68 -4.34 -2.32
N ALA A 185 4.82 -3.63 -2.38
CA ALA A 185 6.13 -4.25 -2.52
C ALA A 185 6.47 -5.18 -1.33
N SER A 186 6.06 -4.82 -0.11
CA SER A 186 6.23 -5.67 1.06
C SER A 186 5.45 -6.98 0.93
N VAL A 187 4.18 -6.93 0.49
CA VAL A 187 3.38 -8.15 0.28
C VAL A 187 3.91 -8.98 -0.89
N ASP A 188 4.38 -8.33 -1.96
CA ASP A 188 5.03 -9.03 -3.07
C ASP A 188 6.27 -9.79 -2.60
N ALA A 189 7.06 -9.21 -1.69
CA ALA A 189 8.20 -9.89 -1.07
C ALA A 189 7.75 -11.09 -0.20
N VAL A 190 6.66 -10.98 0.57
CA VAL A 190 6.08 -12.13 1.29
C VAL A 190 5.66 -13.23 0.32
N LYS A 191 4.95 -12.89 -0.76
CA LYS A 191 4.50 -13.86 -1.76
C LYS A 191 5.68 -14.53 -2.47
N GLU A 192 6.76 -13.78 -2.73
CA GLU A 192 7.99 -14.33 -3.30
C GLU A 192 8.68 -15.30 -2.34
N GLU A 193 8.82 -14.93 -1.08
CA GLU A 193 9.43 -15.78 -0.06
C GLU A 193 8.61 -17.04 0.20
N TYR A 194 7.29 -16.90 0.41
CA TYR A 194 6.38 -18.04 0.55
C TYR A 194 6.41 -18.94 -0.70
N GLY A 195 6.46 -18.37 -1.90
CA GLY A 195 6.57 -19.13 -3.15
C GLY A 195 7.92 -19.87 -3.30
N ALA A 196 9.01 -19.29 -2.79
CA ALA A 196 10.32 -19.96 -2.74
C ALA A 196 10.28 -21.14 -1.77
N LEU A 197 9.72 -20.96 -0.58
CA LEU A 197 9.53 -22.05 0.41
C LEU A 197 8.59 -23.13 -0.12
N LEU A 198 7.53 -22.75 -0.84
CA LEU A 198 6.62 -23.68 -1.50
C LEU A 198 7.33 -24.48 -2.61
N SER A 199 8.36 -23.92 -3.25
CA SER A 199 9.12 -24.60 -4.30
C SER A 199 10.30 -25.40 -3.75
N ASP A 200 10.63 -25.28 -2.47
CA ASP A 200 11.68 -26.04 -1.81
C ASP A 200 11.10 -27.34 -1.24
N ILE A 201 11.38 -28.44 -1.94
CA ILE A 201 10.94 -29.77 -1.53
C ILE A 201 11.46 -30.19 -0.15
N CYS A 202 12.68 -29.80 0.21
CA CYS A 202 13.25 -30.16 1.51
C CYS A 202 12.50 -29.41 2.61
N TYR A 203 12.28 -28.11 2.41
CA TYR A 203 11.53 -27.28 3.35
C TYR A 203 10.07 -27.76 3.52
N ARG A 204 9.38 -28.13 2.44
CA ARG A 204 8.00 -28.66 2.52
C ARG A 204 7.88 -29.97 3.29
N ILE A 205 8.87 -30.85 3.18
CA ILE A 205 8.89 -32.12 3.93
C ILE A 205 9.25 -31.87 5.41
N GLU A 206 10.16 -30.92 5.67
CA GLU A 206 10.67 -30.62 7.02
C GLU A 206 9.67 -29.80 7.86
N HIS A 207 8.93 -28.87 7.22
CA HIS A 207 8.01 -27.94 7.87
C HIS A 207 6.60 -27.96 7.23
N PRO A 208 5.91 -29.11 7.24
CA PRO A 208 4.65 -29.28 6.50
C PRO A 208 3.50 -28.39 7.02
N ALA A 209 3.53 -27.99 8.30
CA ALA A 209 2.50 -27.17 8.93
C ALA A 209 2.26 -25.82 8.22
N LEU A 210 3.29 -25.22 7.59
CA LEU A 210 3.14 -23.96 6.86
C LEU A 210 2.19 -24.07 5.66
N PHE A 211 2.08 -25.27 5.09
CA PHE A 211 1.34 -25.55 3.86
C PHE A 211 0.02 -26.28 4.13
N ASP A 212 -0.29 -26.55 5.40
CA ASP A 212 -1.51 -27.22 5.79
C ASP A 212 -2.62 -26.20 6.09
N PRO A 213 -3.67 -26.08 5.25
CA PRO A 213 -4.81 -25.21 5.54
C PRO A 213 -5.57 -25.55 6.82
N ALA A 214 -5.37 -26.73 7.41
CA ALA A 214 -5.93 -27.10 8.70
C ALA A 214 -5.16 -26.51 9.89
N ASP A 215 -3.88 -26.15 9.74
CA ASP A 215 -3.12 -25.48 10.78
C ASP A 215 -3.63 -24.06 11.03
N ALA A 216 -3.75 -23.68 12.29
CA ALA A 216 -4.35 -22.40 12.67
C ALA A 216 -3.50 -21.19 12.23
N ALA A 217 -2.18 -21.31 12.18
CA ALA A 217 -1.30 -20.23 11.76
C ALA A 217 -1.26 -20.11 10.23
N ALA A 218 -1.14 -21.24 9.52
CA ALA A 218 -1.22 -21.27 8.06
C ALA A 218 -2.57 -20.76 7.54
N LYS A 219 -3.68 -21.15 8.18
CA LYS A 219 -5.02 -20.62 7.85
C LYS A 219 -5.13 -19.11 8.01
N ARG A 220 -4.52 -18.53 9.06
CA ARG A 220 -4.50 -17.06 9.25
C ARG A 220 -3.75 -16.37 8.12
N LEU A 221 -2.60 -16.90 7.71
CA LEU A 221 -1.86 -16.41 6.55
C LEU A 221 -2.71 -16.46 5.27
N THR A 222 -3.37 -17.60 4.99
CA THR A 222 -4.25 -17.71 3.81
C THR A 222 -5.36 -16.67 3.83
N LEU A 223 -6.02 -16.46 4.97
CA LEU A 223 -7.08 -15.45 5.10
C LEU A 223 -6.56 -14.02 4.93
N ALA A 224 -5.38 -13.70 5.46
CA ALA A 224 -4.75 -12.39 5.28
C ALA A 224 -4.43 -12.13 3.80
N LEU A 225 -3.91 -13.14 3.08
CA LEU A 225 -3.65 -13.05 1.64
C LEU A 225 -4.94 -12.87 0.83
N ILE A 226 -6.02 -13.60 1.17
CA ILE A 226 -7.33 -13.42 0.53
C ILE A 226 -7.86 -12.00 0.77
N ARG A 227 -7.76 -11.48 2.00
CA ARG A 227 -8.15 -10.09 2.31
C ARG A 227 -7.35 -9.08 1.50
N TRP A 228 -6.03 -9.30 1.40
CA TRP A 228 -5.17 -8.44 0.60
C TRP A 228 -5.58 -8.46 -0.88
N ASP A 229 -5.79 -9.64 -1.47
CA ASP A 229 -6.14 -9.76 -2.89
C ASP A 229 -7.57 -9.28 -3.20
N GLY A 230 -8.49 -9.37 -2.24
CA GLY A 230 -9.86 -8.86 -2.34
C GLY A 230 -10.03 -7.39 -1.93
N ARG A 231 -8.94 -6.65 -1.72
CA ARG A 231 -9.00 -5.24 -1.31
C ARG A 231 -9.62 -4.38 -2.42
N GLY A 232 -10.49 -3.44 -2.04
CA GLY A 232 -11.06 -2.45 -2.98
C GLY A 232 -10.03 -1.38 -3.35
N GLU A 233 -10.22 -0.73 -4.52
CA GLU A 233 -9.37 0.39 -4.96
C GLU A 233 -9.54 1.66 -4.11
N ASP A 234 -10.59 1.71 -3.28
CA ASP A 234 -10.98 2.90 -2.49
C ASP A 234 -10.31 2.97 -1.11
N LEU A 235 -9.47 2.01 -0.72
CA LEU A 235 -8.82 2.02 0.58
C LEU A 235 -7.82 3.17 0.73
N ASP A 236 -7.79 3.78 1.91
CA ASP A 236 -6.77 4.78 2.24
C ASP A 236 -5.39 4.12 2.40
N ALA A 237 -4.31 4.91 2.26
CA ALA A 237 -2.95 4.36 2.31
C ALA A 237 -2.59 3.75 3.69
N SER A 238 -3.22 4.22 4.77
CA SER A 238 -3.03 3.68 6.11
C SER A 238 -3.70 2.30 6.25
N GLU A 239 -4.89 2.14 5.67
CA GLU A 239 -5.60 0.86 5.59
C GLU A 239 -4.84 -0.15 4.72
N ILE A 240 -4.28 0.29 3.58
CA ILE A 240 -3.39 -0.53 2.75
C ILE A 240 -2.14 -0.94 3.55
N GLY A 241 -1.53 -0.01 4.29
CA GLY A 241 -0.39 -0.30 5.17
C GLY A 241 -0.73 -1.32 6.25
N ALA A 242 -1.89 -1.20 6.90
CA ALA A 242 -2.36 -2.12 7.92
C ALA A 242 -2.60 -3.54 7.37
N LEU A 243 -3.22 -3.67 6.20
CA LEU A 243 -3.40 -4.97 5.53
C LEU A 243 -2.06 -5.62 5.15
N ALA A 244 -1.10 -4.82 4.65
CA ALA A 244 0.23 -5.33 4.33
C ALA A 244 0.97 -5.81 5.58
N GLY A 245 0.87 -5.05 6.68
CA GLY A 245 1.40 -5.43 7.99
C GLY A 245 0.78 -6.73 8.51
N GLU A 246 -0.54 -6.89 8.38
CA GLU A 246 -1.25 -8.12 8.75
C GLU A 246 -0.71 -9.34 7.99
N VAL A 247 -0.53 -9.22 6.66
CA VAL A 247 0.03 -10.29 5.83
C VAL A 247 1.44 -10.67 6.29
N ARG A 248 2.30 -9.68 6.55
CA ARG A 248 3.68 -9.92 7.03
C ARG A 248 3.68 -10.66 8.36
N VAL A 249 2.94 -10.15 9.35
CA VAL A 249 2.88 -10.76 10.69
C VAL A 249 2.31 -12.17 10.63
N ALA A 250 1.25 -12.39 9.83
CA ALA A 250 0.67 -13.71 9.66
C ALA A 250 1.66 -14.69 9.01
N PHE A 251 2.44 -14.25 8.02
CA PHE A 251 3.48 -15.06 7.39
C PHE A 251 4.59 -15.42 8.37
N ASP A 252 5.17 -14.44 9.06
CA ASP A 252 6.26 -14.65 10.01
C ASP A 252 5.83 -15.58 11.15
N THR A 253 4.59 -15.41 11.63
CA THR A 253 4.01 -16.27 12.67
C THR A 253 3.79 -17.70 12.17
N ALA A 254 3.21 -17.87 10.98
CA ALA A 254 2.98 -19.19 10.40
C ALA A 254 4.29 -19.95 10.14
N ARG A 255 5.30 -19.23 9.63
CA ARG A 255 6.63 -19.77 9.42
C ARG A 255 7.29 -20.20 10.73
N ALA A 256 7.34 -19.31 11.72
CA ALA A 256 7.95 -19.63 13.01
C ALA A 256 7.25 -20.81 13.71
N ASN A 257 5.92 -20.91 13.61
CA ASN A 257 5.15 -22.05 14.09
C ASN A 257 5.57 -23.35 13.38
N ALA A 258 5.63 -23.33 12.04
CA ALA A 258 6.01 -24.50 11.25
C ALA A 258 7.45 -24.95 11.50
N GLU A 259 8.39 -24.02 11.67
CA GLU A 259 9.78 -24.31 12.03
C GLU A 259 9.89 -24.87 13.45
N THR A 260 9.07 -24.40 14.39
CA THR A 260 9.03 -24.91 15.78
C THR A 260 8.47 -26.33 15.86
N ILE A 261 7.39 -26.61 15.13
CA ILE A 261 6.75 -27.93 15.13
C ILE A 261 7.60 -28.93 14.33
N GLY A 262 8.05 -28.52 13.14
CA GLY A 262 8.78 -29.34 12.18
C GLY A 262 7.98 -30.56 11.74
N MET A 263 8.66 -31.70 11.57
CA MET A 263 8.04 -32.97 11.18
C MET A 263 7.06 -33.54 12.20
N ARG A 264 6.97 -32.98 13.42
CA ARG A 264 6.01 -33.42 14.45
C ARG A 264 4.55 -33.10 14.08
N HIS A 265 4.33 -32.28 13.05
CA HIS A 265 3.00 -32.04 12.49
C HIS A 265 2.45 -33.27 11.74
N LEU A 266 3.34 -34.15 11.29
CA LEU A 266 2.96 -35.38 10.60
C LEU A 266 2.36 -36.38 11.60
N PRO A 267 1.47 -37.29 11.14
CA PRO A 267 1.10 -38.46 11.92
C PRO A 267 2.34 -39.22 12.37
N GLU A 268 2.37 -39.68 13.62
CA GLU A 268 3.57 -40.31 14.21
C GLU A 268 4.12 -41.47 13.37
N ALA A 269 3.23 -42.28 12.79
CA ALA A 269 3.57 -43.38 11.90
C ALA A 269 4.22 -42.94 10.57
N ALA A 270 3.99 -41.70 10.12
CA ALA A 270 4.50 -41.15 8.87
C ALA A 270 5.89 -40.49 9.01
N VAL A 271 6.30 -40.16 10.24
CA VAL A 271 7.56 -39.44 10.50
C VAL A 271 8.80 -40.21 9.98
N PRO A 272 8.97 -41.52 10.22
CA PRO A 272 10.14 -42.25 9.71
C PRO A 272 10.24 -42.21 8.18
N ASP A 273 9.10 -42.28 7.51
CA ASP A 273 9.00 -42.29 6.05
C ASP A 273 9.32 -40.90 5.49
N ALA A 274 8.76 -39.84 6.10
CA ALA A 274 9.10 -38.46 5.75
C ALA A 274 10.59 -38.14 5.95
N GLN A 275 11.25 -38.68 6.99
CA GLN A 275 12.69 -38.55 7.17
C GLN A 275 13.49 -39.23 6.05
N ARG A 276 13.05 -40.42 5.58
CA ARG A 276 13.65 -41.08 4.41
C ARG A 276 13.45 -40.26 3.14
N ALA A 277 12.25 -39.70 2.94
CA ALA A 277 11.95 -38.82 1.82
C ALA A 277 12.85 -37.57 1.85
N LEU A 278 13.02 -36.92 3.01
CA LEU A 278 13.89 -35.76 3.15
C LEU A 278 15.36 -36.08 2.82
N LYS A 279 15.87 -37.24 3.28
CA LYS A 279 17.24 -37.68 2.93
C LYS A 279 17.41 -37.86 1.43
N ALA A 280 16.44 -38.51 0.77
CA ALA A 280 16.46 -38.70 -0.68
C ALA A 280 16.30 -37.36 -1.43
N ALA A 281 15.48 -36.44 -0.93
CA ALA A 281 15.32 -35.10 -1.50
C ALA A 281 16.61 -34.28 -1.42
N ARG A 282 17.29 -34.29 -0.26
CA ARG A 282 18.60 -33.65 -0.09
C ARG A 282 19.63 -34.22 -1.07
N LEU A 283 19.66 -35.55 -1.24
CA LEU A 283 20.53 -36.21 -2.21
C LEU A 283 20.22 -35.77 -3.66
N ALA A 284 18.94 -35.70 -4.02
CA ALA A 284 18.51 -35.30 -5.36
C ALA A 284 18.94 -33.85 -5.69
N THR A 285 18.84 -32.95 -4.70
CA THR A 285 19.23 -31.55 -4.84
C THR A 285 20.75 -31.36 -4.86
N SER A 286 21.52 -32.17 -4.12
CA SER A 286 22.97 -31.99 -3.99
C SER A 286 23.81 -32.73 -5.04
N THR A 287 23.32 -33.85 -5.59
CA THR A 287 24.11 -34.67 -6.53
C THR A 287 24.29 -33.96 -7.88
N ARG A 288 25.48 -34.12 -8.48
CA ARG A 288 25.79 -33.66 -9.85
C ARG A 288 25.48 -34.72 -10.90
N SER A 289 25.28 -35.98 -10.49
CA SER A 289 24.99 -37.10 -11.40
C SER A 289 23.50 -37.12 -11.78
N PRO A 290 23.15 -37.00 -13.08
CA PRO A 290 21.76 -37.07 -13.52
C PRO A 290 21.08 -38.41 -13.18
N ALA A 291 21.83 -39.51 -13.25
CA ALA A 291 21.32 -40.85 -12.95
C ALA A 291 20.95 -41.00 -11.47
N GLU A 292 21.83 -40.52 -10.57
CA GLU A 292 21.57 -40.50 -9.12
C GLU A 292 20.40 -39.58 -8.79
N ARG A 293 20.35 -38.38 -9.39
CA ARG A 293 19.24 -37.44 -9.21
C ARG A 293 17.90 -38.06 -9.58
N SER A 294 17.84 -38.72 -10.74
CA SER A 294 16.61 -39.38 -11.21
C SER A 294 16.17 -40.52 -10.28
N THR A 295 17.12 -41.25 -9.69
CA THR A 295 16.85 -42.37 -8.78
C THR A 295 16.35 -41.87 -7.43
N ALA A 296 17.03 -40.85 -6.88
CA ALA A 296 16.61 -40.19 -5.65
C ALA A 296 15.22 -39.55 -5.81
N LEU A 297 14.93 -38.93 -6.95
CA LEU A 297 13.61 -38.39 -7.27
C LEU A 297 12.50 -39.46 -7.30
N ARG A 298 12.76 -40.61 -7.95
CA ARG A 298 11.81 -41.74 -7.94
C ARG A 298 11.55 -42.23 -6.51
N GLN A 299 12.58 -42.28 -5.67
CA GLN A 299 12.44 -42.66 -4.28
C GLN A 299 11.61 -41.65 -3.46
N VAL A 300 11.85 -40.35 -3.63
CA VAL A 300 11.04 -39.30 -3.00
C VAL A 300 9.58 -39.42 -3.44
N ALA A 301 9.34 -39.51 -4.75
CA ALA A 301 8.01 -39.65 -5.32
C ALA A 301 7.26 -40.88 -4.79
N ALA A 302 7.94 -42.03 -4.69
CA ALA A 302 7.35 -43.25 -4.14
C ALA A 302 6.94 -43.07 -2.68
N ILE A 303 7.84 -42.57 -1.83
CA ILE A 303 7.56 -42.39 -0.40
C ILE A 303 6.45 -41.37 -0.17
N LEU A 304 6.47 -40.23 -0.88
CA LEU A 304 5.43 -39.21 -0.75
C LEU A 304 4.08 -39.70 -1.28
N SER A 305 4.09 -40.54 -2.32
CA SER A 305 2.87 -41.19 -2.83
C SER A 305 2.27 -42.15 -1.81
N ASP A 306 3.11 -42.91 -1.10
CA ASP A 306 2.66 -43.86 -0.07
C ASP A 306 2.11 -43.13 1.16
N LEU A 307 2.70 -41.99 1.53
CA LEU A 307 2.20 -41.15 2.62
C LEU A 307 0.85 -40.51 2.28
N ALA A 308 0.64 -40.11 1.02
CA ALA A 308 -0.61 -39.55 0.50
C ALA A 308 -1.22 -38.39 1.33
N LEU A 309 -0.40 -37.59 2.00
CA LEU A 309 -0.85 -36.45 2.80
C LEU A 309 -1.07 -35.21 1.92
N TYR A 310 -2.24 -34.59 2.00
CA TYR A 310 -2.67 -33.52 1.09
C TYR A 310 -1.83 -32.24 1.15
N TYR A 311 -1.13 -31.99 2.26
CA TYR A 311 -0.24 -30.83 2.44
C TYR A 311 1.22 -31.11 2.05
N LEU A 312 1.58 -32.39 1.80
CA LEU A 312 2.89 -32.74 1.25
C LEU A 312 2.91 -32.60 -0.29
N PRO A 313 4.11 -32.44 -0.89
CA PRO A 313 4.22 -32.36 -2.35
C PRO A 313 3.72 -33.64 -3.02
N SER A 314 2.90 -33.51 -4.06
CA SER A 314 2.57 -34.65 -4.90
C SER A 314 3.83 -35.16 -5.64
N PRO A 315 3.86 -36.42 -6.11
CA PRO A 315 4.98 -36.94 -6.90
C PRO A 315 5.37 -36.07 -8.10
N LYS A 316 4.37 -35.47 -8.76
CA LYS A 316 4.57 -34.57 -9.90
C LYS A 316 5.17 -33.23 -9.46
N GLU A 317 4.70 -32.67 -8.34
CA GLU A 317 5.25 -31.45 -7.76
C GLU A 317 6.69 -31.65 -7.29
N ALA A 318 6.97 -32.77 -6.63
CA ALA A 318 8.31 -33.13 -6.16
C ALA A 318 9.35 -33.15 -7.29
N ALA A 319 9.00 -33.76 -8.43
CA ALA A 319 9.86 -33.77 -9.62
C ALA A 319 10.11 -32.35 -10.16
N GLN A 320 9.07 -31.52 -10.24
CA GLN A 320 9.19 -30.13 -10.72
C GLN A 320 10.08 -29.27 -9.80
N MET A 321 9.95 -29.43 -8.49
CA MET A 321 10.73 -28.68 -7.50
C MET A 321 12.23 -28.97 -7.59
N VAL A 322 12.64 -30.24 -7.70
CA VAL A 322 14.05 -30.63 -7.80
C VAL A 322 14.67 -30.20 -9.13
N GLU A 323 13.87 -30.17 -10.20
CA GLU A 323 14.29 -29.60 -11.49
C GLU A 323 14.36 -28.07 -11.48
N GLY A 324 14.04 -27.42 -10.35
CA GLY A 324 14.08 -25.96 -10.20
C GLY A 324 12.92 -25.23 -10.87
N ARG A 325 11.86 -25.94 -11.28
CA ARG A 325 10.66 -25.32 -11.84
C ARG A 325 9.83 -24.75 -10.69
N ARG A 326 9.59 -23.43 -10.70
CA ARG A 326 8.71 -22.77 -9.74
C ARG A 326 7.29 -23.29 -9.90
N ILE A 327 6.69 -23.77 -8.82
CA ILE A 327 5.27 -24.11 -8.81
C ILE A 327 4.47 -22.81 -8.93
N LEU A 328 3.37 -22.85 -9.68
CA LEU A 328 2.49 -21.71 -9.96
C LEU A 328 2.31 -20.83 -8.73
N ALA A 329 2.64 -19.55 -8.90
CA ALA A 329 2.56 -18.54 -7.85
C ALA A 329 1.13 -18.42 -7.32
N LEU A 330 1.02 -17.98 -6.05
CA LEU A 330 -0.23 -17.54 -5.46
C LEU A 330 -0.98 -16.58 -6.40
N PRO A 331 -2.34 -16.61 -6.40
CA PRO A 331 -3.16 -15.70 -7.20
C PRO A 331 -2.72 -14.23 -7.06
N GLY A 332 -2.80 -13.48 -8.16
CA GLY A 332 -2.47 -12.05 -8.21
C GLY A 332 -1.05 -11.68 -8.65
N ARG A 333 -0.21 -12.65 -9.05
CA ARG A 333 1.05 -12.35 -9.75
C ARG A 333 0.75 -12.16 -11.24
N LEU A 334 0.96 -10.95 -11.76
CA LEU A 334 1.26 -10.79 -13.19
C LEU A 334 2.53 -11.60 -13.44
N SER A 335 2.44 -12.57 -14.33
CA SER A 335 3.58 -13.38 -14.74
C SER A 335 4.68 -12.44 -15.28
N GLN A 336 5.96 -12.76 -15.08
CA GLN A 336 7.03 -11.91 -15.63
C GLN A 336 6.98 -11.80 -17.17
N GLU A 337 6.26 -12.70 -17.83
CA GLU A 337 5.98 -12.64 -19.27
C GLU A 337 5.03 -11.49 -19.63
N GLU A 338 4.15 -11.06 -18.72
CA GLU A 338 3.23 -9.92 -18.93
C GLU A 338 3.86 -8.55 -18.61
N ARG A 339 5.12 -8.53 -18.14
CA ARG A 339 5.89 -7.29 -17.91
C ARG A 339 6.89 -6.96 -19.02
N ARG A 340 6.95 -7.73 -20.11
CA ARG A 340 7.76 -7.44 -21.29
C ARG A 340 6.93 -6.93 -22.46
#